data_AF-A0A3E0Q2E5-F1
#
_entry.id   AF-A0A3E0Q2E5-F1
#
_cell.length_a   1.000
_cell.length_b   1.000
_cell.length_c   1.000
_cell.angle_alpha   90.00
_cell.angle_beta   90.00
_cell.angle_gamma   90.00
#
_symmetry.space_group_name_H-M   'P 1'
#
loop_
_entity.id
_entity.type
_entity.pdbx_description
1 polymer ?
#
loop_
_entity_poly.entity_id
_entity_poly.type
_entity_poly.pdbx_seq_one_letter_code
_entity_poly.pdbx_strand_id
1 'polypeptide(L)'
;MRQPAARLLGSALESEFLQAIHPIRPEGVVVRPAPRWLRALWGRETRAMTIGSTILIDPEALALERLTSLLKHELVHVRQWRQLGPVRFLSRYIRQYLVGRFGGAGHRVAYLAIDLEAEARRLAR
;
A
#
# COMPACT_ATOMS: atom_id res chain seq x y z
N MET A 1 -3.68 8.53 17.12
CA MET A 1 -3.13 7.17 17.25
C MET A 1 -1.99 6.98 16.26
N ARG A 2 -0.75 6.76 16.71
CA ARG A 2 0.42 6.48 15.87
C ARG A 2 0.98 5.16 16.37
N GLN A 3 1.04 4.13 15.53
CA GLN A 3 1.52 2.81 15.94
C GLN A 3 2.47 2.23 14.90
N PRO A 4 3.49 1.46 15.30
CA PRO A 4 4.32 0.71 14.35
C PRO A 4 3.48 -0.33 13.59
N ALA A 5 3.76 -0.53 12.31
CA ALA A 5 3.07 -1.55 11.51
C ALA A 5 3.25 -2.96 12.11
N ALA A 6 4.45 -3.25 12.63
CA ALA A 6 4.74 -4.50 13.33
C ALA A 6 3.77 -4.79 14.49
N ARG A 7 3.36 -3.76 15.25
CA ARG A 7 2.44 -3.93 16.38
C ARG A 7 1.04 -4.33 15.92
N LEU A 8 0.58 -3.80 14.78
CA LEU A 8 -0.74 -4.10 14.23
C LEU A 8 -0.78 -5.46 13.53
N LEU A 9 0.35 -5.91 12.99
CA LEU A 9 0.46 -7.21 12.32
C LEU A 9 0.75 -8.36 13.29
N GLY A 10 1.44 -8.10 14.42
CA GLY A 10 1.71 -9.12 15.42
C GLY A 10 2.40 -10.36 14.84
N SER A 11 1.84 -11.53 15.12
CA SER A 11 2.34 -12.83 14.61
C SER A 11 2.07 -13.07 13.13
N ALA A 12 1.33 -12.20 12.44
CA ALA A 12 1.02 -12.34 11.01
C ALA A 12 2.20 -11.94 10.08
N LEU A 13 3.32 -11.51 10.66
CA LEU A 13 4.57 -11.29 9.95
C LEU A 13 5.32 -12.62 9.80
N GLU A 14 4.98 -13.38 8.76
CA GLU A 14 5.75 -14.58 8.42
C GLU A 14 7.15 -14.23 7.91
N SER A 15 8.11 -15.11 8.17
CA SER A 15 9.51 -14.95 7.74
C SER A 15 9.66 -14.76 6.22
N GLU A 16 8.82 -15.43 5.42
CA GLU A 16 8.81 -15.28 3.96
C GLU A 16 8.40 -13.87 3.54
N PHE A 17 7.34 -13.33 4.16
CA PHE A 17 6.91 -11.96 3.89
C PHE A 17 7.97 -10.94 4.30
N LEU A 18 8.63 -11.14 5.46
CA LEU A 18 9.73 -10.29 5.92
C LEU A 18 10.90 -10.27 4.92
N GLN A 19 11.23 -11.42 4.32
CA GLN A 19 12.23 -11.48 3.25
C GLN A 19 11.77 -10.71 2.01
N ALA A 20 10.50 -10.85 1.61
CA ALA A 20 9.94 -10.17 0.44
C ALA A 20 9.91 -8.64 0.58
N ILE A 21 9.82 -8.10 1.80
CA ILE A 21 9.84 -6.65 2.06
C ILE A 21 11.23 -6.10 2.40
N HIS A 22 12.27 -6.94 2.46
CA HIS A 22 13.64 -6.49 2.75
C HIS A 22 14.08 -5.38 1.77
N PRO A 23 14.78 -4.31 2.23
CA PRO A 23 15.34 -4.08 3.58
C PRO A 23 14.40 -3.36 4.55
N ILE A 24 13.10 -3.29 4.27
CA ILE A 24 12.15 -2.60 5.17
C ILE A 24 11.91 -3.43 6.42
N ARG A 25 12.07 -2.78 7.56
CA ARG A 25 11.67 -3.30 8.87
C ARG A 25 10.29 -2.75 9.25
N PRO A 26 9.25 -3.59 9.42
CA PRO A 26 7.90 -3.14 9.77
C PRO A 26 7.82 -2.29 11.04
N GLU A 27 8.79 -2.41 11.95
CA GLU A 27 8.91 -1.63 13.18
C GLU A 27 9.21 -0.15 12.89
N GLY A 28 9.93 0.11 11.80
CA GLY A 28 10.27 1.47 11.34
C GLY A 28 9.16 2.12 10.50
N VAL A 29 8.09 1.37 10.17
CA VAL A 29 6.96 1.87 9.39
C VAL A 29 5.84 2.29 10.32
N VAL A 30 5.36 3.52 10.13
CA VAL A 30 4.38 4.13 11.02
C VAL A 30 2.99 4.08 10.39
N VAL A 31 2.02 3.52 11.10
CA VAL A 31 0.60 3.58 10.73
C VAL A 31 -0.08 4.71 11.49
N ARG A 32 -0.80 5.57 10.74
CA ARG A 32 -1.55 6.71 11.29
C ARG A 32 -2.93 6.80 10.62
N PRO A 33 -3.96 7.25 11.35
CA PRO A 33 -5.26 7.51 10.75
C PRO A 33 -5.13 8.66 9.73
N ALA A 34 -5.73 8.47 8.56
CA ALA A 34 -5.78 9.48 7.53
C ALA A 34 -6.72 10.63 7.93
N PRO A 35 -6.33 11.90 7.74
CA PRO A 35 -7.20 13.03 8.01
C PRO A 35 -8.43 13.01 7.10
N ARG A 36 -9.57 13.51 7.59
CA ARG A 36 -10.86 13.47 6.87
C ARG A 36 -10.79 14.07 5.46
N TRP A 37 -10.10 15.20 5.31
CA TRP A 37 -9.97 15.87 4.02
C TRP A 37 -9.21 15.01 2.99
N LEU A 38 -8.21 14.24 3.42
CA LEU A 38 -7.45 13.36 2.54
C LEU A 38 -8.27 12.13 2.15
N ARG A 39 -9.02 11.57 3.09
CA ARG A 39 -9.96 10.47 2.80
C ARG A 39 -11.06 10.88 1.83
N ALA A 40 -11.48 12.15 1.85
CA ALA A 40 -12.45 12.68 0.89
C ALA A 40 -11.91 12.72 -0.56
N LEU A 41 -10.59 12.68 -0.74
CA LEU A 41 -9.93 12.61 -2.05
C LEU A 41 -9.68 11.16 -2.50
N TRP A 42 -9.86 10.19 -1.61
CA TRP A 42 -9.69 8.78 -1.94
C TRP A 42 -10.89 8.25 -2.72
N GLY A 43 -10.62 7.35 -3.68
CA GLY A 43 -11.69 6.57 -4.31
C GLY A 43 -12.35 5.64 -3.30
N ARG A 44 -13.60 5.23 -3.55
CA ARG A 44 -14.38 4.33 -2.66
C ARG A 44 -13.66 3.02 -2.31
N GLU A 45 -12.73 2.58 -3.16
CA GLU A 45 -11.98 1.33 -2.97
C GLU A 45 -10.68 1.52 -2.17
N THR A 46 -10.21 2.76 -1.96
CA THR A 46 -8.95 3.05 -1.27
C THR A 46 -9.19 3.17 0.24
N ARG A 47 -8.60 2.26 1.01
CA ARG A 47 -8.70 2.22 2.48
C ARG A 47 -7.40 2.56 3.19
N ALA A 48 -6.29 2.59 2.47
CA ALA A 48 -5.00 3.02 2.96
C ALA A 48 -4.18 3.64 1.83
N MET A 49 -3.11 4.34 2.19
CA MET A 49 -2.17 4.94 1.26
C MET A 49 -0.79 5.03 1.91
N THR A 50 0.23 4.64 1.16
CA THR A 50 1.63 4.79 1.56
C THR A 50 2.21 6.12 1.11
N ILE A 51 2.88 6.82 2.04
CA ILE A 51 3.73 7.98 1.77
C ILE A 51 5.07 7.77 2.48
N GLY A 52 6.11 7.46 1.71
CA GLY A 52 7.45 7.21 2.25
C GLY A 52 7.44 6.03 3.22
N SER A 53 7.76 6.27 4.50
CA SER A 53 7.72 5.26 5.57
C SER A 53 6.48 5.37 6.47
N THR A 54 5.42 6.02 5.97
CA THR A 54 4.16 6.20 6.70
C THR A 54 3.00 5.59 5.91
N ILE A 55 2.19 4.80 6.59
CA ILE A 55 0.93 4.27 6.08
C ILE A 55 -0.19 5.09 6.70
N LEU A 56 -0.94 5.78 5.84
CA LEU A 56 -2.17 6.46 6.21
C LEU A 56 -3.33 5.50 6.02
N ILE A 57 -4.09 5.23 7.07
CA ILE A 57 -5.18 4.25 7.04
C ILE A 57 -6.51 4.91 7.37
N ASP A 58 -7.58 4.46 6.72
CA ASP A 58 -8.95 4.77 7.12
C ASP A 58 -9.22 4.15 8.49
N PRO A 59 -9.61 4.91 9.53
CA PRO A 59 -9.88 4.35 10.86
C PRO A 59 -10.87 3.19 10.86
N GLU A 60 -11.86 3.21 9.97
CA GLU A 60 -12.84 2.13 9.82
C GLU A 60 -12.20 0.83 9.30
N ALA A 61 -11.10 0.94 8.55
CA ALA A 61 -10.39 -0.22 8.03
C ALA A 61 -9.64 -1.02 9.12
N LEU A 62 -9.40 -0.42 10.30
CA LEU A 62 -8.76 -1.08 11.43
C LEU A 62 -9.61 -2.19 12.05
N ALA A 63 -10.93 -2.16 11.84
CA ALA A 63 -11.85 -3.17 12.35
C ALA A 63 -12.13 -4.29 11.33
N LEU A 64 -11.56 -4.21 10.12
CA LEU A 64 -11.83 -5.18 9.06
C LEU A 64 -10.98 -6.44 9.23
N GLU A 65 -11.57 -7.60 8.97
CA GLU A 65 -10.86 -8.90 8.93
C GLU A 65 -9.66 -8.88 7.96
N ARG A 66 -9.77 -8.05 6.92
CA ARG A 66 -8.73 -7.90 5.87
C ARG A 66 -7.62 -6.93 6.24
N LEU A 67 -7.59 -6.39 7.48
CA LEU A 67 -6.57 -5.44 7.93
C LEU A 67 -5.15 -5.97 7.70
N THR A 68 -4.89 -7.24 8.02
CA THR A 68 -3.58 -7.87 7.84
C THR A 68 -3.13 -7.80 6.38
N SER A 69 -4.00 -8.21 5.45
CA SER A 69 -3.70 -8.14 4.02
C SER A 69 -3.51 -6.70 3.54
N LEU A 70 -4.29 -5.74 4.07
CA LEU A 70 -4.16 -4.33 3.73
C LEU A 70 -2.81 -3.77 4.19
N LEU A 71 -2.39 -4.06 5.42
CA LEU A 71 -1.10 -3.60 5.95
C LEU A 71 0.08 -4.29 5.27
N LYS A 72 0.00 -5.58 4.95
CA LYS A 72 1.01 -6.28 4.14
C LYS A 72 1.15 -5.60 2.75
N HIS A 73 0.03 -5.27 2.11
CA HIS A 73 0.03 -4.58 0.82
C HIS A 73 0.74 -3.22 0.90
N GLU A 74 0.40 -2.40 1.90
CA GLU A 74 1.04 -1.09 2.10
C GLU A 74 2.54 -1.20 2.44
N LEU A 75 2.97 -2.23 3.18
CA LEU A 75 4.40 -2.47 3.44
C LEU A 75 5.19 -2.76 2.16
N VAL A 76 4.58 -3.45 1.18
CA VAL A 76 5.20 -3.64 -0.14
C VAL A 76 5.37 -2.31 -0.85
N HIS A 77 4.38 -1.41 -0.78
CA HIS A 77 4.53 -0.06 -1.32
C HIS A 77 5.62 0.75 -0.61
N VAL A 78 5.80 0.60 0.71
CA VAL A 78 6.93 1.23 1.43
C VAL A 78 8.26 0.73 0.88
N ARG A 79 8.40 -0.58 0.62
CA ARG A 79 9.60 -1.14 -0.01
C ARG A 79 9.80 -0.54 -1.41
N GLN A 80 8.78 -0.59 -2.26
CA GLN A 80 8.85 -0.08 -3.63
C GLN A 80 9.21 1.41 -3.66
N TRP A 81 8.61 2.21 -2.77
CA TRP A 81 8.91 3.63 -2.63
C TRP A 81 10.37 3.87 -2.26
N ARG A 82 10.92 3.09 -1.32
CA ARG A 82 12.35 3.19 -0.96
C ARG A 82 13.29 2.74 -2.06
N GLN A 83 12.95 1.67 -2.79
CA GLN A 83 13.80 1.13 -3.85
C GLN A 83 13.82 2.02 -5.10
N LEU A 84 12.66 2.55 -5.50
CA LEU A 84 12.53 3.37 -6.71
C LEU A 84 12.76 4.85 -6.45
N GLY A 85 12.53 5.30 -5.22
CA GLY A 85 12.36 6.72 -4.90
C GLY A 85 11.01 7.27 -5.36
N PRO A 86 10.58 8.43 -4.83
CA PRO A 86 9.25 8.98 -5.05
C PRO A 86 8.95 9.24 -6.53
N VAL A 87 9.90 9.83 -7.27
CA VAL A 87 9.71 10.23 -8.66
C VAL A 87 9.47 9.02 -9.57
N ARG A 88 10.32 7.99 -9.47
CA ARG A 88 10.20 6.80 -10.32
C ARG A 88 9.01 5.93 -9.92
N PHE A 89 8.68 5.87 -8.63
CA PHE A 89 7.48 5.18 -8.16
C PHE A 89 6.24 5.80 -8.79
N LEU A 90 6.05 7.12 -8.61
CA LEU A 90 4.88 7.83 -9.13
C LEU A 90 4.83 7.83 -10.66
N SER A 91 5.96 8.03 -11.34
CA SER A 91 5.98 8.03 -12.80
C SER A 91 5.61 6.67 -13.38
N ARG A 92 6.12 5.57 -12.80
CA ARG A 92 5.77 4.21 -13.23
C ARG A 92 4.30 3.93 -12.99
N TYR A 93 3.80 4.31 -11.82
CA TYR A 93 2.41 4.13 -11.43
C TYR A 93 1.46 4.85 -12.40
N ILE A 94 1.65 6.16 -12.58
CA ILE A 94 0.83 7.01 -13.43
C ILE A 94 0.93 6.54 -14.89
N ARG A 95 2.14 6.25 -15.39
CA ARG A 95 2.32 5.80 -16.77
C ARG A 95 1.55 4.51 -17.06
N GLN A 96 1.67 3.48 -16.22
CA GLN A 96 0.99 2.21 -16.45
C GLN A 96 -0.53 2.37 -16.34
N TYR A 97 -1.01 3.15 -15.38
CA TYR A 97 -2.42 3.50 -15.27
C TYR A 97 -2.93 4.18 -16.54
N LEU A 98 -2.25 5.23 -17.01
CA LEU A 98 -2.65 5.98 -18.21
C LEU A 98 -2.59 5.13 -19.48
N VAL A 99 -1.57 4.29 -19.64
CA VAL A 99 -1.49 3.35 -20.77
C VAL A 99 -2.72 2.42 -20.78
N GLY A 100 -3.12 1.88 -19.63
CA GLY A 100 -4.34 1.08 -19.51
C GLY A 100 -5.60 1.88 -19.84
N ARG A 101 -5.72 3.10 -19.31
CA ARG A 101 -6.89 3.97 -19.55
C ARG A 101 -7.01 4.39 -21.01
N PHE A 102 -5.92 4.79 -21.65
CA PHE A 102 -5.90 5.15 -23.07
C PHE A 102 -6.04 3.94 -23.99
N GLY A 103 -5.71 2.74 -23.52
CA GLY A 103 -6.04 1.47 -24.18
C GLY A 103 -7.49 1.02 -24.00
N GLY A 104 -8.34 1.83 -23.35
CA GLY A 104 -9.78 1.53 -23.18
C GLY A 104 -10.13 0.73 -21.92
N ALA A 105 -9.15 0.31 -21.11
CA ALA A 105 -9.44 -0.44 -19.88
C ALA A 105 -10.10 0.46 -18.84
N GLY A 106 -11.22 0.04 -18.24
CA GLY A 106 -11.89 0.76 -17.14
C GLY A 106 -10.98 1.02 -15.93
N HIS A 107 -11.33 1.96 -15.06
CA HIS A 107 -10.51 2.38 -13.90
C HIS A 107 -9.94 1.19 -13.11
N ARG A 108 -10.81 0.27 -12.68
CA ARG A 108 -10.42 -0.91 -11.91
C ARG A 108 -9.46 -1.83 -12.66
N VAL A 109 -9.71 -2.07 -13.95
CA VAL A 109 -8.83 -2.93 -14.75
C VAL A 109 -7.46 -2.28 -14.93
N ALA A 110 -7.43 -0.98 -15.27
CA ALA A 110 -6.19 -0.22 -15.43
C ALA A 110 -5.38 -0.16 -14.13
N TYR A 111 -6.05 0.04 -12.98
CA TYR A 111 -5.43 0.04 -11.66
C TYR A 111 -4.82 -1.33 -11.32
N LEU A 112 -5.60 -2.41 -11.46
CA LEU A 112 -5.13 -3.75 -11.12
C LEU A 112 -4.04 -4.25 -12.07
N ALA A 113 -3.92 -3.69 -13.28
CA ALA A 113 -2.88 -4.03 -14.23
C ALA A 113 -1.51 -3.40 -13.90
N ILE A 114 -1.45 -2.43 -12.98
CA ILE A 114 -0.18 -1.82 -12.57
C ILE A 114 0.70 -2.87 -11.89
N ASP A 115 1.94 -3.04 -12.35
CA ASP A 115 2.89 -4.03 -11.83
C ASP A 115 3.08 -3.90 -10.32
N LEU A 116 3.18 -2.65 -9.84
CA LEU A 116 3.37 -2.33 -8.43
C LEU A 116 2.17 -2.82 -7.58
N GLU A 117 0.95 -2.65 -8.10
CA GLU A 117 -0.29 -3.13 -7.49
C GLU A 117 -0.43 -4.66 -7.56
N ALA A 118 -0.01 -5.26 -8.68
CA ALA A 118 -0.03 -6.70 -8.88
C ALA A 118 0.94 -7.41 -7.92
N GLU A 119 2.15 -6.88 -7.77
CA GLU A 119 3.14 -7.35 -6.80
C GLU A 119 2.63 -7.22 -5.37
N ALA A 120 2.12 -6.04 -4.99
CA ALA A 120 1.62 -5.80 -3.64
C ALA A 120 0.44 -6.72 -3.30
N ARG A 121 -0.49 -6.97 -4.24
CA ARG A 121 -1.61 -7.92 -4.04
C ARG A 121 -1.16 -9.38 -3.96
N ARG A 122 -0.10 -9.76 -4.65
CA ARG A 122 0.42 -11.13 -4.61
C ARG A 122 1.06 -11.44 -3.26
N LEU A 123 1.89 -10.52 -2.77
CA LEU A 123 2.62 -10.68 -1.50
C LEU A 123 1.76 -10.44 -0.25
N ALA A 124 0.60 -9.81 -0.40
CA ALA A 124 -0.31 -9.51 0.71
C ALA A 124 -1.32 -10.61 1.04
N ARG A 125 -1.33 -11.71 0.26
CA ARG A 125 -2.17 -12.90 0.51
C ARG A 125 -1.55 -13.74 1.61
#